data_AF-A0A7D5N2T1-F1
#
_entry.id   AF-A0A7D5N2T1-F1
#
_cell.length_a   1.000
_cell.length_b   1.000
_cell.length_c   1.000
_cell.angle_alpha   90.00
_cell.angle_beta   90.00
_cell.angle_gamma   90.00
#
_symmetry.space_group_name_H-M   'P 1'
#
loop_
_entity.id
_entity.type
_entity.pdbx_description
1 polymer ?
#
loop_
_entity_poly.entity_id
_entity_poly.type
_entity_poly.pdbx_seq_one_letter_code
_entity_poly.pdbx_strand_id
1 'polypeptide(L)'
;MKKWILAIFLMAPLMTEARSGRNYSGEQRKQEKLIQQAYRKGKVTETEYRKLMEEQDIIKRAIELAQRDGFWTPDEKKRVAGKLNRAEKRLRRYKTNWETD
;
A
#
# COMPACT_ATOMS: atom_id res chain seq x y z
N MET A 1 -47.58 -32.54 -1.07
CA MET A 1 -46.90 -32.63 -2.37
C MET A 1 -46.35 -31.26 -2.76
N LYS A 2 -45.12 -31.23 -3.29
CA LYS A 2 -44.45 -30.18 -4.09
C LYS A 2 -44.51 -28.73 -3.57
N LYS A 3 -43.45 -28.28 -2.89
CA LYS A 3 -42.26 -27.60 -3.46
C LYS A 3 -42.59 -26.22 -4.05
N TRP A 4 -42.47 -25.18 -3.22
CA TRP A 4 -42.03 -23.85 -3.66
C TRP A 4 -41.13 -23.29 -2.54
N ILE A 5 -39.89 -23.78 -2.53
CA ILE A 5 -38.84 -23.23 -1.67
C ILE A 5 -38.51 -21.83 -2.18
N LEU A 6 -38.51 -20.89 -1.25
CA LEU A 6 -38.04 -19.52 -1.32
C LEU A 6 -37.01 -19.27 -2.44
N ALA A 7 -37.41 -18.46 -3.42
CA ALA A 7 -36.48 -17.77 -4.31
C ALA A 7 -36.02 -16.46 -3.66
N ILE A 8 -35.23 -16.53 -2.59
CA ILE A 8 -34.53 -15.35 -2.04
C ILE A 8 -33.23 -15.85 -1.43
N PHE A 9 -32.12 -15.83 -2.18
CA PHE A 9 -30.75 -15.68 -1.66
C PHE A 9 -29.75 -15.58 -2.83
N LEU A 10 -29.93 -14.59 -3.70
CA LEU A 10 -28.95 -14.26 -4.75
C LEU A 10 -28.69 -12.76 -4.74
N MET A 11 -28.32 -12.23 -3.57
CA MET A 11 -27.69 -10.92 -3.48
C MET A 11 -26.80 -10.84 -2.24
N ALA A 12 -25.57 -10.39 -2.48
CA ALA A 12 -24.50 -10.06 -1.53
C ALA A 12 -23.65 -11.26 -1.02
N PRO A 13 -22.30 -11.15 -1.07
CA PRO A 13 -21.59 -9.92 -0.71
C PRO A 13 -20.61 -9.40 -1.77
N LEU A 14 -20.96 -8.30 -2.43
CA LEU A 14 -20.00 -7.42 -3.12
C LEU A 14 -19.37 -6.39 -2.14
N MET A 15 -19.05 -6.79 -0.91
CA MET A 15 -18.66 -5.84 0.16
C MET A 15 -17.31 -6.11 0.83
N THR A 16 -16.45 -6.97 0.28
CA THR A 16 -15.12 -7.26 0.84
C THR A 16 -13.98 -6.39 0.27
N GLU A 17 -14.23 -5.60 -0.77
CA GLU A 17 -13.21 -4.88 -1.56
C GLU A 17 -12.63 -3.63 -0.86
N ALA A 18 -13.48 -2.86 -0.15
CA ALA A 18 -13.08 -1.61 0.51
C ALA A 18 -12.11 -1.78 1.71
N ARG A 19 -11.83 -3.02 2.13
CA ARG A 19 -10.81 -3.32 3.15
C ARG A 19 -9.39 -3.21 2.59
N SER A 20 -9.17 -3.60 1.33
CA SER A 20 -7.82 -3.61 0.73
C SER A 20 -7.24 -2.21 0.57
N GLY A 21 -7.98 -1.26 0.00
CA GLY A 21 -7.49 0.11 -0.20
C GLY A 21 -7.15 0.85 1.10
N ARG A 22 -7.92 0.62 2.17
CA ARG A 22 -7.61 1.13 3.52
C ARG A 22 -6.31 0.55 4.08
N ASN A 23 -6.09 -0.76 3.90
CA ASN A 23 -4.86 -1.41 4.38
C ASN A 23 -3.62 -0.86 3.68
N TYR A 24 -3.64 -0.75 2.35
CA TYR A 24 -2.50 -0.21 1.59
C TYR A 24 -2.22 1.26 1.91
N SER A 25 -3.27 2.07 2.08
CA SER A 25 -3.13 3.47 2.52
C SER A 25 -2.48 3.57 3.90
N GLY A 26 -2.85 2.70 4.83
CA GLY A 26 -2.26 2.62 6.15
C GLY A 26 -0.78 2.22 6.12
N GLU A 27 -0.44 1.24 5.30
CA GLU A 27 0.93 0.77 5.11
C GLU A 27 1.84 1.83 4.49
N GLN A 28 1.37 2.51 3.44
CA GLN A 28 2.08 3.64 2.81
C GLN A 28 2.38 4.72 3.84
N ARG A 29 1.38 5.18 4.61
CA ARG A 29 1.57 6.19 5.67
C ARG A 29 2.55 5.74 6.74
N LYS A 30 2.55 4.44 7.08
CA LYS A 30 3.52 3.87 8.03
C LYS A 30 4.94 3.94 7.45
N GLN A 31 5.14 3.59 6.18
CA GLN A 31 6.44 3.69 5.52
C GLN A 31 6.93 5.14 5.49
N GLU A 32 6.07 6.08 5.11
CA GLU A 32 6.40 7.52 5.10
C GLU A 32 6.88 8.02 6.47
N LYS A 33 6.16 7.66 7.55
CA LYS A 33 6.58 8.00 8.91
C LYS A 33 7.94 7.39 9.27
N LEU A 34 8.20 6.14 8.86
CA LEU A 34 9.49 5.49 9.11
C LEU A 34 10.63 6.16 8.35
N ILE A 35 10.39 6.58 7.10
CA ILE A 35 11.35 7.34 6.29
C ILE A 35 11.67 8.68 6.95
N GLN A 36 10.64 9.44 7.36
CA GLN A 36 10.81 10.70 8.08
C GLN A 36 11.58 10.52 9.39
N GLN A 37 11.27 9.46 10.15
CA GLN A 37 11.97 9.17 11.41
C GLN A 37 13.43 8.78 11.15
N ALA A 38 13.71 7.99 10.12
CA ALA A 38 15.07 7.61 9.75
C ALA A 38 15.89 8.85 9.39
N TYR A 39 15.32 9.76 8.60
CA TYR A 39 15.97 11.02 8.22
C TYR A 39 16.25 11.91 9.44
N ARG A 40 15.26 12.12 10.33
CA ARG A 40 15.44 12.89 11.57
C ARG A 40 16.52 12.30 12.49
N LYS A 41 16.73 10.99 12.44
CA LYS A 41 17.76 10.27 13.21
C LYS A 41 19.12 10.22 12.48
N GLY A 42 19.25 10.86 11.32
CA GLY A 42 20.45 10.82 10.48
C GLY A 42 20.74 9.43 9.90
N LYS A 43 19.77 8.51 9.88
CA LYS A 43 19.95 7.12 9.39
C LYS A 43 19.82 6.98 7.88
N VAL A 44 19.46 8.07 7.19
CA VAL A 44 19.45 8.19 5.73
C VAL A 44 19.87 9.61 5.38
N THR A 45 20.56 9.78 4.25
CA THR A 45 20.97 11.09 3.74
C THR A 45 19.79 11.88 3.16
N GLU A 46 19.96 13.19 2.96
CA GLU A 46 18.98 14.05 2.27
C GLU A 46 18.58 13.49 0.89
N THR A 47 19.58 13.03 0.12
CA THR A 47 19.35 12.50 -1.22
C THR A 47 18.57 11.20 -1.20
N GLU A 48 18.85 10.31 -0.25
CA GLU A 48 18.11 9.06 -0.06
C GLU A 48 16.70 9.31 0.46
N TYR A 49 16.54 10.25 1.40
CA TYR A 49 15.25 10.69 1.90
C TYR A 49 14.36 11.18 0.76
N ARG A 50 14.87 12.09 -0.09
CA ARG A 50 14.13 12.59 -1.26
C ARG A 50 13.70 11.46 -2.19
N LYS A 51 14.61 10.54 -2.53
CA LYS A 51 14.30 9.37 -3.38
C LYS A 51 13.20 8.49 -2.76
N LEU A 52 13.26 8.25 -1.45
CA LEU A 52 12.27 7.45 -0.74
C LEU A 52 10.90 8.15 -0.71
N MET A 53 10.86 9.47 -0.51
CA MET A 53 9.62 10.25 -0.52
C MET A 53 8.99 10.32 -1.92
N GLU A 54 9.80 10.48 -2.97
CA GLU A 54 9.31 10.40 -4.36
C GLU A 54 8.67 9.03 -4.66
N GLU A 55 9.23 7.95 -4.14
CA GLU A 55 8.61 6.62 -4.25
C GLU A 55 7.28 6.54 -3.49
N GLN A 56 7.17 7.16 -2.31
CA GLN A 56 5.91 7.23 -1.56
C GLN A 56 4.82 7.99 -2.33
N ASP A 57 5.17 9.08 -3.01
CA ASP A 57 4.22 9.83 -3.85
C ASP A 57 3.71 8.99 -5.02
N ILE A 58 4.59 8.19 -5.64
CA ILE A 58 4.20 7.26 -6.70
C ILE A 58 3.25 6.18 -6.16
N ILE A 59 3.53 5.65 -4.96
CA ILE A 59 2.66 4.66 -4.32
C ILE A 59 1.30 5.28 -4.00
N LYS A 60 1.28 6.48 -3.42
CA LYS A 60 0.06 7.21 -3.08
C LYS A 60 -0.82 7.42 -4.32
N ARG A 61 -0.25 7.89 -5.42
CA ARG A 61 -0.98 8.01 -6.71
C ARG A 61 -1.52 6.67 -7.21
N ALA A 62 -0.76 5.59 -7.07
CA ALA A 62 -1.23 4.26 -7.47
C ALA A 62 -2.41 3.76 -6.61
N ILE A 63 -2.40 4.05 -5.31
CA ILE A 63 -3.51 3.78 -4.39
C ILE A 63 -4.73 4.61 -4.77
N GLU A 64 -4.56 5.91 -5.00
CA GLU A 64 -5.64 6.82 -5.40
C GLU A 64 -6.31 6.39 -6.71
N LEU A 65 -5.52 5.99 -7.71
CA LEU A 65 -6.03 5.47 -8.97
C LEU A 65 -6.84 4.18 -8.80
N ALA A 66 -6.33 3.22 -8.01
CA ALA A 66 -7.02 1.97 -7.72
C ALA A 66 -8.26 2.15 -6.82
N GLN A 67 -8.38 3.29 -6.13
CA GLN A 67 -9.52 3.62 -5.30
C GLN A 67 -10.65 4.31 -6.08
N ARG A 68 -10.34 4.87 -7.26
CA ARG A 68 -11.22 5.78 -8.01
C ARG A 68 -12.57 5.16 -8.42
N ASP A 69 -12.56 3.90 -8.81
CA ASP A 69 -13.76 3.15 -9.22
C ASP A 69 -14.40 2.37 -8.05
N GLY A 70 -13.81 2.45 -6.85
CA GLY A 70 -14.26 1.75 -5.66
C GLY A 70 -13.99 0.24 -5.66
N PHE A 71 -13.31 -0.30 -6.68
CA PHE A 71 -13.05 -1.72 -6.83
C PHE A 71 -11.58 -2.00 -7.14
N TRP A 72 -10.93 -2.82 -6.33
CA TRP A 72 -9.51 -3.13 -6.53
C TRP A 72 -9.34 -4.44 -7.30
N THR A 73 -8.88 -4.37 -8.54
CA THR A 73 -8.54 -5.56 -9.31
C THR A 73 -7.35 -6.32 -8.68
N PRO A 74 -7.22 -7.64 -8.91
CA PRO A 74 -6.06 -8.41 -8.46
C PRO A 74 -4.71 -7.82 -8.94
N ASP A 75 -4.69 -7.27 -10.15
CA ASP A 75 -3.48 -6.65 -10.72
C ASP A 75 -3.11 -5.34 -10.03
N GLU A 76 -4.09 -4.52 -9.64
CA GLU A 76 -3.86 -3.30 -8.86
C GLU A 76 -3.37 -3.62 -7.46
N LYS A 77 -3.99 -4.60 -6.80
CA LYS A 77 -3.54 -5.13 -5.50
C LYS A 77 -2.07 -5.56 -5.59
N LYS A 78 -1.71 -6.36 -6.60
CA LYS A 78 -0.34 -6.83 -6.84
C LYS A 78 0.61 -5.68 -7.16
N ARG A 79 0.19 -4.72 -7.97
CA ARG A 79 1.00 -3.56 -8.37
C ARG A 79 1.35 -2.68 -7.17
N VAL A 80 0.35 -2.36 -6.33
CA VAL A 80 0.55 -1.54 -5.12
C VAL A 80 1.40 -2.28 -4.11
N ALA A 81 1.08 -3.54 -3.81
CA ALA A 81 1.88 -4.37 -2.90
C ALA A 81 3.34 -4.49 -3.37
N GLY A 82 3.57 -4.69 -4.67
CA GLY A 82 4.91 -4.74 -5.25
C GLY A 82 5.67 -3.41 -5.14
N LYS A 83 4.99 -2.26 -5.17
CA LYS A 83 5.63 -0.96 -4.92
C LYS A 83 5.99 -0.77 -3.45
N LEU A 84 5.06 -1.07 -2.53
CA LEU A 84 5.30 -1.03 -1.08
C LEU A 84 6.48 -1.90 -0.67
N ASN A 85 6.53 -3.15 -1.15
CA ASN A 85 7.63 -4.08 -0.87
C ASN A 85 8.99 -3.59 -1.40
N ARG A 86 9.01 -2.90 -2.55
CA ARG A 86 10.24 -2.32 -3.09
C ARG A 86 10.73 -1.13 -2.27
N ALA A 87 9.82 -0.24 -1.87
CA ALA A 87 10.14 0.90 -1.02
C ALA A 87 10.70 0.45 0.34
N GLU A 88 10.09 -0.58 0.95
CA GLU A 88 10.59 -1.16 2.21
C GLU A 88 12.02 -1.72 2.07
N LYS A 89 12.25 -2.53 1.03
CA LYS A 89 13.59 -3.08 0.75
C LYS A 89 14.62 -1.98 0.53
N ARG A 90 14.24 -0.89 -0.15
CA ARG A 90 15.13 0.27 -0.39
C ARG A 90 15.44 1.00 0.92
N LEU A 91 14.44 1.29 1.75
CA LEU A 91 14.64 1.91 3.05
C LEU A 91 15.60 1.07 3.92
N ARG A 92 15.40 -0.25 3.96
CA ARG A 92 16.29 -1.15 4.70
C ARG A 92 17.73 -1.05 4.21
N ARG A 93 17.94 -1.03 2.89
CA ARG A 93 19.28 -0.90 2.30
C ARG A 93 19.96 0.41 2.70
N TYR A 94 19.27 1.54 2.60
CA TYR A 94 19.85 2.85 2.97
C TYR A 94 20.19 2.91 4.46
N LYS A 95 19.34 2.38 5.33
CA LYS A 95 19.63 2.29 6.77
C LYS A 95 20.88 1.44 7.07
N THR A 96 21.08 0.33 6.37
CA THR A 96 22.25 -0.54 6.56
C THR A 96 23.52 0.09 5.99
N ASN A 97 23.46 0.73 4.81
CA ASN A 97 24.61 1.43 4.25
C ASN A 97 25.16 2.48 5.23
N TRP A 98 24.26 3.22 5.89
CA TRP A 98 24.64 4.17 6.94
C TRP A 98 25.29 3.52 8.18
N GLU A 99 24.95 2.27 8.53
CA GLU A 99 25.60 1.58 9.65
C GLU A 99 27.02 1.12 9.32
N THR A 100 27.37 1.06 8.03
CA THR A 100 28.68 0.61 7.53
C THR A 100 29.62 1.73 7.08
N ASP A 101 29.11 2.96 6.93
CA ASP A 101 29.88 4.17 6.60
C ASP A 101 30.28 4.93 7.89
#